data_AF-A0A926RWH3-F1
#
_entry.id   AF-A0A926RWH3-F1
#
_cell.length_a   1.000
_cell.length_b   1.000
_cell.length_c   1.000
_cell.angle_alpha   90.00
_cell.angle_beta   90.00
_cell.angle_gamma   90.00
#
_symmetry.space_group_name_H-M   'P 1'
#
loop_
_entity.id
_entity.type
_entity.pdbx_description
1 polymer ?
#
loop_
_entity_poly.entity_id
_entity_poly.type
_entity_poly.pdbx_seq_one_letter_code
_entity_poly.pdbx_strand_id
1 'polypeptide(L)'
;MNITEIMENLSKNQLLKPLLYRKEVIIEVSNNEMTFFFSLHEEGVFIVDDETSPNIRIRGKQNELIEIFTGKIKLQQSIKMGLIKFEGTYRSLLNLESILWMNSE
;
A
#
# COMPACT_ATOMS: atom_id res chain seq x y z
N MET A 1 1.53 -7.79 14.33
CA MET A 1 1.57 -6.60 13.46
C MET A 1 0.33 -6.60 12.59
N ASN A 2 -0.51 -5.57 12.71
CA ASN A 2 -1.68 -5.36 11.84
C ASN A 2 -1.33 -4.34 10.74
N ILE A 3 -2.16 -4.20 9.70
CA ILE A 3 -1.90 -3.31 8.55
C ILE A 3 -1.70 -1.85 9.00
N THR A 4 -2.49 -1.38 9.96
CA THR A 4 -2.41 -0.04 10.55
C THR A 4 -1.01 0.25 11.11
N GLU A 5 -0.46 -0.66 11.91
CA GLU A 5 0.88 -0.55 12.49
C GLU A 5 1.97 -0.51 11.40
N ILE A 6 1.79 -1.23 10.28
CA ILE A 6 2.71 -1.16 9.14
C ILE A 6 2.66 0.24 8.51
N MET A 7 1.47 0.80 8.33
CA MET A 7 1.28 2.12 7.74
C MET A 7 1.85 3.22 8.64
N GLU A 8 1.70 3.09 9.96
CA GLU A 8 2.32 4.00 10.93
C GLU A 8 3.86 3.94 10.93
N ASN A 9 4.45 2.80 10.58
CA ASN A 9 5.90 2.69 10.42
C ASN A 9 6.35 3.29 9.09
N LEU A 10 5.61 3.06 8.01
CA LEU A 10 5.81 3.71 6.72
C LEU A 10 5.76 5.24 6.82
N SER A 11 4.80 5.79 7.56
CA SER A 11 4.65 7.25 7.72
C SER A 11 5.85 7.92 8.40
N LYS A 12 6.58 7.19 9.25
CA LYS A 12 7.76 7.67 9.95
C LYS A 12 9.04 7.57 9.12
N ASN A 13 9.02 6.81 8.02
CA ASN A 13 10.20 6.57 7.20
C ASN A 13 10.48 7.74 6.23
N GLN A 14 11.35 8.67 6.66
CA GLN A 14 11.71 9.85 5.87
C GLN A 14 12.44 9.52 4.55
N LEU A 15 13.01 8.31 4.43
CA LEU A 15 13.70 7.86 3.21
C LEU A 15 12.73 7.64 2.05
N LEU A 16 11.43 7.54 2.32
CA LEU A 16 10.40 7.36 1.29
C LEU A 16 10.12 8.64 0.51
N LYS A 17 10.37 9.83 1.08
CA LYS A 17 9.99 11.13 0.48
C LYS A 17 10.33 11.27 -1.01
N PRO A 18 11.50 10.85 -1.51
CA PRO A 18 11.84 10.93 -2.94
C PRO A 18 10.99 10.05 -3.86
N LEU A 19 10.36 9.00 -3.32
CA LEU A 19 9.52 8.04 -4.06
C LEU A 19 8.03 8.39 -3.99
N LEU A 20 7.65 9.32 -3.11
CA LEU A 20 6.26 9.71 -2.91
C LEU A 20 5.76 10.61 -4.06
N TYR A 21 4.44 10.64 -4.20
CA TYR A 21 3.78 11.32 -5.30
C TYR A 21 3.62 12.82 -5.01
N ARG A 22 3.86 13.66 -6.01
CA ARG A 22 3.52 15.11 -5.97
C ARG A 22 2.02 15.38 -5.90
N LYS A 23 1.21 14.42 -6.36
CA LYS A 23 -0.24 14.45 -6.23
C LYS A 23 -0.64 13.36 -5.26
N GLU A 24 -1.59 13.64 -4.40
CA GLU A 24 -2.13 12.65 -3.48
C GLU A 24 -2.59 11.39 -4.23
N VAL A 25 -2.15 10.23 -3.73
CA VAL A 25 -2.59 8.92 -4.18
C VAL A 25 -3.26 8.21 -3.03
N ILE A 26 -4.58 8.01 -3.14
CA ILE A 26 -5.39 7.29 -2.17
C ILE A 26 -5.39 5.81 -2.52
N ILE A 27 -5.08 4.97 -1.53
CA ILE A 27 -5.01 3.52 -1.66
C ILE A 27 -6.03 2.90 -0.72
N GLU A 28 -6.97 2.16 -1.29
CA GLU A 28 -7.90 1.30 -0.57
C GLU A 28 -7.26 -0.09 -0.39
N VAL A 29 -7.21 -0.57 0.85
CA VAL A 29 -6.85 -1.95 1.17
C VAL A 29 -8.00 -2.62 1.88
N SER A 30 -8.55 -3.66 1.26
CA SER A 30 -9.69 -4.40 1.81
C SER A 30 -9.43 -5.89 1.92
N ASN A 31 -10.01 -6.49 2.95
CA ASN A 31 -10.23 -7.93 3.05
C ASN A 31 -11.74 -8.19 3.21
N ASN A 32 -12.15 -9.39 3.63
CA ASN A 32 -13.57 -9.72 3.80
C ASN A 32 -14.23 -9.07 5.03
N GLU A 33 -13.45 -8.55 5.97
CA GLU A 33 -13.90 -8.07 7.28
C GLU A 33 -13.69 -6.56 7.46
N MET A 34 -12.70 -5.99 6.80
CA MET A 34 -12.23 -4.63 7.04
C MET A 34 -11.66 -3.97 5.78
N THR A 35 -11.83 -2.65 5.70
CA THR A 35 -11.29 -1.77 4.67
C THR A 35 -10.56 -0.62 5.33
N PHE A 36 -9.39 -0.25 4.79
CA PHE A 36 -8.59 0.88 5.24
C PHE A 36 -8.19 1.71 4.04
N PHE A 37 -7.98 2.99 4.29
CA PHE A 37 -7.48 3.93 3.30
C PHE A 37 -6.21 4.58 3.83
N PHE A 38 -5.26 4.78 2.93
CA PHE A 38 -4.11 5.62 3.21
C PHE A 38 -3.78 6.47 1.99
N SER A 39 -3.29 7.67 2.26
CA SER A 39 -2.79 8.59 1.26
C SER A 39 -1.27 8.54 1.21
N LEU A 40 -0.75 8.56 -0.02
CA LEU A 40 0.66 8.77 -0.32
C LEU A 40 0.82 10.15 -0.95
N HIS A 41 1.59 11.01 -0.30
CA HIS A 41 1.89 12.37 -0.75
C HIS A 41 3.35 12.70 -0.46
N GLU A 42 3.95 13.70 -1.13
CA GLU A 42 5.34 14.11 -0.89
C GLU A 42 5.63 14.48 0.58
N GLU A 43 4.59 14.84 1.34
CA GLU A 43 4.67 15.11 2.76
C GLU A 43 4.79 13.84 3.64
N GLY A 44 4.32 12.69 3.14
CA GLY A 44 4.38 11.42 3.86
C GLY A 44 3.29 10.42 3.49
N VAL A 45 3.12 9.44 4.38
CA VAL A 45 2.05 8.44 4.33
C VAL A 45 1.07 8.74 5.46
N PHE A 46 -0.23 8.83 5.17
CA PHE A 46 -1.25 9.14 6.17
C PHE A 46 -2.38 8.13 6.10
N ILE A 47 -2.90 7.71 7.26
CA ILE A 47 -4.16 6.97 7.33
C ILE A 47 -5.29 7.98 7.17
N VAL A 48 -6.24 7.68 6.29
CA VAL A 48 -7.37 8.57 5.99
C VAL A 48 -8.69 7.82 6.15
N ASP A 49 -9.75 8.55 6.49
CA ASP A 49 -11.11 8.01 6.62
C ASP A 49 -11.89 8.06 5.28
N ASP A 50 -11.24 8.46 4.19
CA ASP A 50 -11.91 8.82 2.93
C ASP A 50 -12.18 7.59 2.03
N GLU A 51 -13.47 7.29 1.82
CA GLU A 51 -13.97 6.26 0.90
C GLU A 51 -14.11 6.76 -0.55
N THR A 52 -13.93 8.06 -0.80
CA THR A 52 -14.31 8.65 -2.09
C THR A 52 -13.18 8.66 -3.11
N SER A 53 -13.22 7.68 -4.01
CA SER A 53 -12.40 7.58 -5.24
C SER A 53 -10.93 7.17 -5.05
N PRO A 54 -10.65 5.96 -4.54
CA PRO A 54 -9.28 5.46 -4.45
C PRO A 54 -8.62 5.34 -5.83
N ASN A 55 -7.36 5.74 -5.92
CA ASN A 55 -6.54 5.60 -7.13
C ASN A 55 -6.05 4.16 -7.31
N ILE A 56 -5.87 3.45 -6.19
CA ILE A 56 -5.45 2.06 -6.14
C ILE A 56 -6.39 1.29 -5.22
N ARG A 57 -6.82 0.10 -5.63
CA ARG A 57 -7.46 -0.87 -4.72
C ARG A 57 -6.65 -2.14 -4.64
N ILE A 58 -6.46 -2.64 -3.43
CA ILE A 58 -5.81 -3.91 -3.17
C ILE A 58 -6.75 -4.74 -2.30
N ARG A 59 -7.21 -5.87 -2.84
CA ARG A 59 -8.05 -6.80 -2.11
C ARG A 59 -7.36 -8.13 -1.94
N GLY A 60 -7.29 -8.61 -0.71
CA GLY A 60 -6.61 -9.86 -0.37
C GLY A 60 -7.04 -10.42 0.97
N LYS A 61 -6.56 -11.62 1.28
CA LYS A 61 -6.64 -12.13 2.64
C LYS A 61 -5.63 -11.41 3.54
N GLN A 62 -5.92 -11.35 4.84
CA GLN A 62 -5.14 -10.55 5.78
C GLN A 62 -3.66 -10.93 5.84
N ASN A 63 -3.34 -12.23 5.86
CA ASN A 63 -1.95 -12.68 5.96
C ASN A 63 -1.15 -12.30 4.71
N GLU A 64 -1.75 -12.44 3.55
CA GLU A 64 -1.19 -12.12 2.24
C GLU A 64 -0.95 -10.61 2.13
N LEU A 65 -1.89 -9.79 2.59
CA LEU A 65 -1.71 -8.34 2.68
C LEU A 65 -0.53 -8.00 3.61
N ILE A 66 -0.45 -8.59 4.80
CA ILE A 66 0.65 -8.34 5.74
C ILE A 66 2.00 -8.71 5.11
N GLU A 67 2.12 -9.85 4.43
CA GLU A 67 3.35 -10.26 3.76
C GLU A 67 3.78 -9.29 2.65
N ILE A 68 2.81 -8.74 1.91
CA ILE A 68 3.06 -7.74 0.88
C ILE A 68 3.52 -6.41 1.49
N PHE A 69 2.81 -5.93 2.52
CA PHE A 69 3.08 -4.63 3.14
C PHE A 69 4.35 -4.63 4.02
N THR A 70 4.81 -5.81 4.44
CA THR A 70 6.12 -6.00 5.07
C THR A 70 7.24 -6.25 4.06
N GLY A 71 6.96 -6.21 2.75
CA GLY A 71 7.95 -6.45 1.70
C GLY A 71 8.45 -7.90 1.59
N LYS A 72 7.86 -8.85 2.32
CA LYS A 72 8.22 -10.28 2.26
C LYS A 72 7.89 -10.89 0.91
N ILE A 73 6.80 -10.45 0.28
CA ILE A 73 6.40 -10.87 -1.06
C ILE A 73 6.13 -9.63 -1.92
N LYS A 74 6.64 -9.64 -3.15
CA LYS A 74 6.42 -8.55 -4.10
C LYS A 74 4.96 -8.49 -4.54
N LEU A 75 4.42 -7.28 -4.66
CA LEU A 75 3.04 -7.03 -5.09
C LEU A 75 2.74 -7.67 -6.45
N GLN A 76 3.66 -7.57 -7.40
CA GLN A 76 3.59 -8.23 -8.71
C GLN A 76 3.49 -9.75 -8.63
N GLN A 77 4.26 -10.38 -7.71
CA GLN A 77 4.24 -11.82 -7.51
C GLN A 77 2.89 -12.26 -6.92
N SER A 78 2.39 -11.54 -5.93
CA SER A 78 1.09 -11.82 -5.31
C SER A 78 -0.07 -11.70 -6.30
N ILE A 79 -0.03 -10.74 -7.22
CA ILE A 79 -1.02 -10.63 -8.31
C ILE A 79 -0.91 -11.84 -9.24
N LYS A 80 0.29 -12.20 -9.68
CA LYS A 80 0.52 -13.33 -10.60
C LYS A 80 0.08 -14.67 -10.00
N MET A 81 0.24 -14.83 -8.69
CA MET A 81 -0.19 -16.03 -7.95
C MET A 81 -1.69 -16.04 -7.62
N GLY A 82 -2.42 -14.94 -7.90
CA GLY A 82 -3.84 -14.82 -7.57
C GLY A 82 -4.12 -14.65 -6.06
N LEU A 83 -3.12 -14.26 -5.27
CA LEU A 83 -3.26 -14.05 -3.82
C LEU A 83 -4.01 -12.75 -3.50
N ILE A 84 -3.88 -11.76 -4.39
CA ILE A 84 -4.57 -10.47 -4.29
C ILE A 84 -5.18 -10.07 -5.64
N LYS A 85 -6.18 -9.20 -5.57
CA LYS A 85 -6.66 -8.39 -6.69
C LYS A 85 -6.10 -6.99 -6.56
N PHE A 86 -5.61 -6.43 -7.66
CA PHE A 86 -5.09 -5.08 -7.73
C PHE A 86 -5.84 -4.30 -8.82
N GLU A 87 -6.36 -3.14 -8.47
CA GLU A 87 -6.95 -2.18 -9.40
C GLU A 87 -6.13 -0.90 -9.36
N GLY A 88 -5.68 -0.42 -10.52
CA GLY A 88 -4.81 0.75 -10.64
C GLY A 88 -4.02 0.70 -11.94
N THR A 89 -3.15 1.68 -12.16
CA THR A 89 -2.25 1.68 -13.31
C THR A 89 -1.03 0.78 -13.07
N TYR A 90 -0.41 0.28 -14.14
CA TYR A 90 0.86 -0.44 -14.01
C TYR A 90 1.98 0.43 -13.39
N ARG A 91 1.95 1.75 -13.64
CA ARG A 91 2.89 2.68 -13.01
C ARG A 91 2.68 2.76 -11.50
N SER A 92 1.43 2.88 -11.05
CA SER A 92 1.11 2.94 -9.63
C SER A 92 1.44 1.62 -8.90
N LEU A 93 1.32 0.48 -9.60
CA LEU A 93 1.79 -0.82 -9.11
C LEU A 93 3.30 -0.81 -8.81
N LEU A 94 4.12 -0.42 -9.80
CA LEU A 94 5.59 -0.42 -9.66
C LEU A 94 6.08 0.55 -8.58
N ASN A 95 5.47 1.74 -8.54
CA ASN A 95 5.79 2.75 -7.53
C ASN A 95 5.43 2.25 -6.13
N LEU A 96 4.23 1.69 -5.95
CA LEU A 96 3.82 1.14 -4.66
C LEU A 96 4.74 0.01 -4.22
N GLU A 97 5.10 -0.91 -5.11
CA GLU A 97 6.03 -1.99 -4.79
C GLU A 97 7.39 -1.45 -4.34
N SER A 98 7.89 -0.39 -4.98
CA SER A 98 9.15 0.27 -4.60
C SER A 98 9.07 0.89 -3.19
N ILE A 99 7.94 1.52 -2.85
CA ILE A 99 7.69 2.10 -1.52
C ILE A 99 7.64 1.00 -0.46
N LEU A 100 6.94 -0.11 -0.73
CA LEU A 100 6.83 -1.24 0.20
C LEU A 100 8.17 -1.96 0.40
N TRP A 101 8.99 -2.05 -0.64
CA TRP A 101 10.34 -2.61 -0.53
C TRP A 101 11.23 -1.81 0.42
N MET A 102 11.17 -0.48 0.37
CA MET A 102 11.93 0.39 1.28
C MET A 102 11.47 0.33 2.75
N ASN A 103 10.35 -0.32 3.04
CA ASN A 103 9.89 -0.59 4.40
C ASN A 103 10.39 -1.92 4.98
N SER A 104 11.08 -2.73 4.17
CA SER A 104 11.59 -4.04 4.55
C SER A 104 13.06 -4.05 4.99
N GLU A 105 13.74 -2.90 4.88
CA GLU A 105 15.08 -2.63 5.42
C GLU A 105 15.00 -1.96 6.80
#